data_AF-A0A9P8JNS5-F1
#
_entry.id   AF-A0A9P8JNS5-F1
#
_cell.length_a   1.000
_cell.length_b   1.000
_cell.length_c   1.000
_cell.angle_alpha   90.00
_cell.angle_beta   90.00
_cell.angle_gamma   90.00
#
_symmetry.space_group_name_H-M   'P 1'
#
loop_
_entity.id
_entity.type
_entity.pdbx_description
1 polymer ?
#
loop_
_entity_poly.entity_id
_entity_poly.type
_entity_poly.pdbx_seq_one_letter_code
_entity_poly.pdbx_strand_id
1 'polypeptide(L)'
;MNFLQDVRKRLPTAQKMPSYDDLSRSAEKMTPRLAFFRRRIRLRENSRISIPLGLVLLFPCLIVILILLLFVRHPTEAGRILMPAGAPPSIRKISEKHDKVFVTGCQDPALETNQPRANAAFVVLARNKELEGVIQSLKSVERHFNRWFHYPYVFLNDGDFNSTFKDEVRKHVSANVEFGKIDSTMWGFPDWVDHNVAKEGIRKQGDAAIMYGGMESYHHMCRFYSGFFYKHELLQKYDWYWRVEPEIKYFCDITYDPFVHMERNNKTYGFTIAVKELKETVPNIFRYASAYKRVNNITSTGLWEMFLEPKPEKPADELPKDDP
;
A
#
# COMPACT_ATOMS: atom_id res chain seq x y z
N MET A 1 68.60 26.63 19.44
CA MET A 1 67.12 26.47 19.39
C MET A 1 66.86 25.07 18.84
N ASN A 2 66.94 24.03 19.67
CA ASN A 2 65.83 23.51 20.49
C ASN A 2 64.48 23.53 19.76
N PHE A 3 64.23 22.51 18.96
CA PHE A 3 62.86 22.00 18.71
C PHE A 3 62.81 20.58 18.10
N LEU A 4 63.89 20.08 17.50
CA LEU A 4 63.88 18.77 16.80
C LEU A 4 64.35 17.56 17.63
N GLN A 5 64.63 17.71 18.93
CA GLN A 5 65.01 16.60 19.82
C GLN A 5 63.91 16.14 20.79
N ASP A 6 62.75 16.80 20.85
CA ASP A 6 61.74 16.53 21.90
C ASP A 6 60.50 15.71 21.47
N VAL A 7 60.37 15.32 20.19
CA VAL A 7 59.19 14.54 19.73
C VAL A 7 59.46 13.03 19.66
N ARG A 8 60.70 12.58 19.86
CA ARG A 8 61.06 11.14 19.77
C ARG A 8 60.87 10.33 21.07
N LYS A 9 60.33 10.93 22.14
CA LYS A 9 60.15 10.28 23.46
C LYS A 9 58.69 10.04 23.91
N ARG A 10 57.69 10.16 23.02
CA ARG A 10 56.29 9.85 23.37
C ARG A 10 55.55 9.06 22.28
N LEU A 11 56.06 7.87 21.96
CA LEU A 11 55.27 6.83 21.31
C LEU A 11 55.18 5.64 22.27
N PRO A 12 53.98 5.22 22.71
CA PRO A 12 53.85 3.98 23.44
C PRO A 12 54.25 2.85 22.50
N THR A 13 55.27 2.10 22.88
CA THR A 13 55.66 0.85 22.25
C THR A 13 54.43 -0.04 22.13
N ALA A 14 54.11 -0.51 20.93
CA ALA A 14 53.00 -1.42 20.71
C ALA A 14 53.07 -2.59 21.70
N GLN A 15 52.08 -2.70 22.59
CA GLN A 15 51.93 -3.88 23.42
C GLN A 15 51.76 -5.08 22.49
N LYS A 16 52.69 -6.03 22.60
CA LYS A 16 52.62 -7.33 21.94
C LYS A 16 51.27 -7.95 22.26
N MET A 17 50.42 -8.16 21.24
CA MET A 17 49.20 -8.96 21.43
C MET A 17 49.60 -10.34 21.96
N PRO A 18 48.91 -10.86 22.99
CA PRO A 18 49.25 -12.16 23.57
C PRO A 18 49.15 -13.24 22.49
N SER A 19 50.13 -14.15 22.49
CA SER A 19 50.12 -15.31 21.62
C SER A 19 48.91 -16.19 21.93
N TYR A 20 48.45 -16.97 20.95
CA TYR A 20 47.37 -17.95 21.14
C TYR A 20 47.66 -18.91 22.31
N ASP A 21 48.93 -19.22 22.55
CA ASP A 21 49.41 -20.02 23.69
C ASP A 21 49.27 -19.30 25.05
N ASP A 22 49.40 -17.98 25.09
CA ASP A 22 49.23 -17.19 26.33
C ASP A 22 47.75 -17.07 26.72
N LEU A 23 46.86 -16.98 25.72
CA LEU A 23 45.40 -17.02 25.92
C LEU A 23 44.94 -18.42 26.35
N SER A 24 45.55 -19.48 25.79
CA SER A 24 45.29 -20.87 26.17
C SER A 24 45.68 -21.14 27.63
N ARG A 25 46.85 -20.67 28.07
CA ARG A 25 47.33 -20.85 29.45
C ARG A 25 46.53 -20.06 30.49
N SER A 26 46.00 -18.89 30.11
CA SER A 26 45.10 -18.11 30.97
C SER A 26 43.73 -18.80 31.13
N ALA A 27 43.24 -19.46 30.07
CA ALA A 27 42.01 -20.25 30.10
C ALA A 27 42.14 -21.59 30.85
N GLU A 28 43.34 -22.06 31.15
CA GLU A 28 43.59 -23.22 32.03
C GLU A 28 43.49 -22.88 33.53
N LYS A 29 43.56 -21.60 33.90
CA LYS A 29 43.43 -21.12 35.29
C LYS A 29 41.98 -20.80 35.71
N MET A 30 40.98 -21.18 34.92
CA MET A 30 39.57 -21.01 35.28
C MET A 30 39.06 -22.12 36.19
N THR A 31 38.30 -21.72 37.21
CA THR A 31 37.84 -22.52 38.35
C THR A 31 37.13 -23.84 37.98
N PRO A 32 37.21 -24.88 38.84
CA PRO A 32 36.70 -26.24 38.58
C PRO A 32 35.20 -26.33 38.27
N ARG A 33 34.43 -25.26 38.50
CA ARG A 33 33.00 -25.17 38.17
C ARG A 33 32.70 -25.14 36.66
N LEU A 34 33.65 -24.74 35.81
CA LEU A 34 33.43 -24.65 34.36
C LEU A 34 33.91 -25.88 33.55
N ALA A 35 34.55 -26.85 34.22
CA ALA A 35 35.05 -28.07 33.57
C ALA A 35 33.93 -28.92 32.93
N PHE A 36 32.71 -28.87 33.51
CA PHE A 36 31.54 -29.58 33.02
C PHE A 36 31.15 -29.20 31.57
N PHE A 37 31.29 -27.92 31.20
CA PHE A 37 30.96 -27.42 29.86
C PHE A 37 31.98 -27.82 28.78
N ARG A 38 33.16 -28.30 29.17
CA ARG A 38 34.16 -28.87 28.24
C ARG A 38 33.91 -30.35 27.92
N ARG A 39 33.00 -31.02 28.63
CA ARG A 39 32.66 -32.43 28.38
C ARG A 39 32.12 -32.57 26.95
N ARG A 40 32.75 -33.39 26.12
CA ARG A 40 32.30 -33.57 24.72
C ARG A 40 31.20 -34.62 24.67
N ILE A 41 30.11 -34.32 23.97
CA ILE A 41 28.99 -35.24 23.76
C ILE A 41 28.90 -35.57 22.27
N ARG A 42 28.56 -36.83 21.98
CA ARG A 42 28.21 -37.28 20.63
C ARG A 42 26.69 -37.16 20.48
N LEU A 43 26.26 -36.39 19.48
CA LEU A 43 24.83 -36.12 19.26
C LEU A 43 24.05 -37.34 18.72
N ARG A 44 24.75 -38.37 18.24
CA ARG A 44 24.18 -39.63 17.73
C ARG A 44 25.18 -40.76 17.97
N GLU A 45 24.67 -41.94 18.33
CA GLU A 45 25.45 -43.08 18.85
C GLU A 45 26.59 -43.53 17.92
N ASN A 46 26.42 -43.44 16.59
CA ASN A 46 27.41 -43.81 15.57
C ASN A 46 28.17 -42.64 14.92
N SER A 47 28.20 -41.45 15.53
CA SER A 47 28.89 -40.29 14.95
C SER A 47 30.36 -40.19 15.36
N ARG A 48 31.25 -39.96 14.38
CA ARG A 48 32.69 -39.69 14.62
C ARG A 48 32.95 -38.28 15.17
N ILE A 49 31.95 -37.39 15.16
CA ILE A 49 32.07 -35.99 15.54
C ILE A 49 31.58 -35.81 16.98
N SER A 50 32.41 -35.20 17.83
CA SER A 50 32.09 -34.89 19.22
C SER A 50 32.17 -33.38 19.45
N ILE A 51 31.11 -32.81 20.01
CA ILE A 51 30.98 -31.35 20.21
C ILE A 51 31.04 -31.08 21.72
N PRO A 52 31.74 -30.01 22.16
CA PRO A 52 31.71 -29.60 23.57
C PRO A 52 30.28 -29.31 24.02
N LEU A 53 29.88 -29.86 25.18
CA LEU A 53 28.55 -29.68 25.76
C LEU A 53 28.18 -28.21 25.94
N GLY A 54 29.15 -27.36 26.27
CA GLY A 54 28.96 -25.93 26.36
C GLY A 54 28.47 -25.30 25.06
N LEU A 55 28.98 -25.74 23.89
CA LEU A 55 28.50 -25.26 22.59
C LEU A 55 27.10 -25.76 22.28
N VAL A 56 26.79 -27.02 22.61
CA VAL A 56 25.46 -27.62 22.41
C VAL A 56 24.40 -26.93 23.27
N LEU A 57 24.75 -26.46 24.47
CA LEU A 57 23.85 -25.72 25.35
C LEU A 57 23.80 -24.22 25.02
N LEU A 58 24.92 -23.61 24.62
CA LEU A 58 24.98 -22.19 24.26
C LEU A 58 24.29 -21.90 22.94
N PHE A 59 24.35 -22.79 21.96
CA PHE A 59 23.76 -22.57 20.65
C PHE A 59 22.23 -22.33 20.69
N PRO A 60 21.40 -23.18 21.32
CA PRO A 60 19.96 -22.92 21.45
C PRO A 60 19.68 -21.68 22.31
N CYS A 61 20.48 -21.42 23.36
CA CYS A 61 20.36 -20.19 24.16
C CYS A 61 20.67 -18.94 23.34
N LEU A 62 21.70 -18.97 22.49
CA LEU A 62 22.05 -17.88 21.57
C LEU A 62 20.97 -17.68 20.50
N ILE A 63 20.38 -18.76 19.99
CA ILE A 63 19.23 -18.67 19.07
C ILE A 63 18.03 -18.04 19.76
N VAL A 64 17.69 -18.46 20.99
CA VAL A 64 16.58 -17.87 21.75
C VAL A 64 16.85 -16.41 22.08
N ILE A 65 18.06 -16.05 22.49
CA ILE A 65 18.47 -14.66 22.72
C ILE A 65 18.40 -13.85 21.43
N LEU A 66 18.82 -14.42 20.29
CA LEU A 66 18.70 -13.76 18.99
C LEU A 66 17.23 -13.55 18.60
N ILE A 67 16.37 -14.56 18.78
CA ILE A 67 14.92 -14.46 18.53
C ILE A 67 14.30 -13.40 19.46
N LEU A 68 14.64 -13.40 20.75
CA LEU A 68 14.18 -12.40 21.70
C LEU A 68 14.70 -11.00 21.37
N LEU A 69 15.96 -10.85 20.93
CA LEU A 69 16.49 -9.58 20.46
C LEU A 69 15.79 -9.12 19.19
N LEU A 70 15.45 -10.02 18.27
CA LEU A 70 14.66 -9.71 17.08
C LEU A 70 13.23 -9.30 17.48
N PHE A 71 12.59 -9.97 18.42
CA PHE A 71 11.25 -9.62 18.94
C PHE A 71 11.22 -8.35 19.79
N VAL A 72 12.28 -8.04 20.54
CA VAL A 72 12.37 -6.83 21.38
C VAL A 72 12.79 -5.62 20.54
N ARG A 73 13.60 -5.82 19.49
CA ARG A 73 13.93 -4.76 18.50
C ARG A 73 12.81 -4.57 17.47
N HIS A 74 11.97 -5.57 17.27
CA HIS A 74 10.72 -5.47 16.53
C HIS A 74 9.56 -5.79 17.48
N PRO A 75 9.27 -4.92 18.46
CA PRO A 75 8.05 -5.08 19.23
C PRO A 75 6.92 -5.14 18.22
N THR A 76 6.10 -6.18 18.33
CA THR A 76 4.93 -6.45 17.50
C THR A 76 4.09 -5.19 17.33
N GLU A 77 4.34 -4.45 16.26
CA GLU A 77 3.35 -3.65 15.57
C GLU A 77 2.94 -4.46 14.35
N ALA A 78 1.72 -4.98 14.41
CA ALA A 78 1.03 -5.42 13.22
C ALA A 78 1.09 -4.31 12.15
N GLY A 79 1.62 -4.64 10.97
CA GLY A 79 1.26 -3.93 9.74
C GLY A 79 2.03 -2.67 9.36
N ARG A 80 3.28 -2.44 9.79
CA ARG A 80 4.13 -1.46 9.09
C ARG A 80 4.86 -2.08 7.91
N ILE A 81 4.23 -1.93 6.76
CA ILE A 81 4.81 -2.03 5.42
C ILE A 81 6.18 -1.34 5.42
N LEU A 82 7.26 -2.12 5.28
CA LEU A 82 8.61 -1.62 5.02
C LEU A 82 8.69 -1.12 3.56
N MET A 83 7.93 -0.08 3.25
CA MET A 83 8.34 0.86 2.22
C MET A 83 9.50 1.64 2.84
N PRO A 84 10.68 1.73 2.21
CA PRO A 84 11.62 2.77 2.61
C PRO A 84 10.83 4.08 2.58
N ALA A 85 10.88 4.86 3.67
CA ALA A 85 10.29 6.18 3.72
C ALA A 85 11.01 7.03 2.67
N GLY A 86 10.55 6.95 1.42
CA GLY A 86 10.98 7.80 0.34
C GLY A 86 10.76 9.24 0.76
N ALA A 87 11.55 10.14 0.17
CA ALA A 87 11.30 11.57 0.35
C ALA A 87 9.80 11.85 0.17
N PRO A 88 9.19 12.72 1.01
CA PRO A 88 7.79 13.06 0.88
C PRO A 88 7.52 13.46 -0.57
N PRO A 89 6.42 12.98 -1.18
CA PRO A 89 6.13 13.26 -2.58
C PRO A 89 6.17 14.78 -2.79
N SER A 90 6.87 15.22 -3.84
CA SER A 90 6.95 16.63 -4.19
C SER A 90 5.54 17.17 -4.44
N ILE A 91 5.10 18.17 -3.67
CA ILE A 91 3.80 18.81 -3.87
C ILE A 91 3.86 19.57 -5.20
N ARG A 92 3.17 19.06 -6.22
CA ARG A 92 3.01 19.74 -7.49
C ARG A 92 2.11 20.96 -7.28
N LYS A 93 2.50 22.12 -7.80
CA LYS A 93 1.65 23.32 -7.82
C LYS A 93 0.37 23.04 -8.63
N ILE A 94 -0.78 23.33 -8.04
CA ILE A 94 -2.10 23.14 -8.67
C ILE A 94 -2.17 23.97 -9.96
N SER A 95 -2.68 23.37 -11.04
CA SER A 95 -2.92 24.11 -12.28
C SER A 95 -4.16 24.99 -12.12
N GLU A 96 -3.99 26.31 -12.11
CA GLU A 96 -5.13 27.25 -12.08
C GLU A 96 -6.06 27.12 -13.29
N LYS A 97 -5.56 26.55 -14.40
CA LYS A 97 -6.34 26.37 -15.64
C LYS A 97 -7.24 25.14 -15.58
N HIS A 98 -6.73 24.02 -15.04
CA HIS A 98 -7.41 22.72 -15.12
C HIS A 98 -7.90 22.20 -13.77
N ASP A 99 -7.16 22.50 -12.71
CA ASP A 99 -7.28 21.88 -11.38
C ASP A 99 -7.68 22.91 -10.31
N LYS A 100 -8.20 24.07 -10.71
CA LYS A 100 -8.67 25.09 -9.77
C LYS A 100 -9.68 24.49 -8.80
N VAL A 101 -9.51 24.77 -7.51
CA VAL A 101 -10.47 24.37 -6.47
C VAL A 101 -11.84 24.98 -6.75
N PHE A 102 -12.91 24.22 -6.50
CA PHE A 102 -14.28 24.71 -6.68
C PHE A 102 -14.60 25.88 -5.75
N VAL A 103 -14.07 25.80 -4.52
CA VAL A 103 -14.29 26.76 -3.45
C VAL A 103 -12.98 26.99 -2.73
N THR A 104 -12.69 28.24 -2.38
CA THR A 104 -11.58 28.61 -1.50
C THR A 104 -12.14 28.90 -0.10
N GLY A 105 -11.65 28.18 0.92
CA GLY A 105 -12.15 28.30 2.30
C GLY A 105 -13.42 27.48 2.57
N CYS A 106 -14.02 27.69 3.75
CA CYS A 106 -15.26 27.03 4.14
C CYS A 106 -16.48 27.86 3.71
N GLN A 107 -17.53 27.18 3.24
CA GLN A 107 -18.86 27.75 3.07
C GLN A 107 -19.71 27.50 4.31
N ASP A 108 -20.87 28.15 4.38
CA ASP A 108 -21.93 27.81 5.32
C ASP A 108 -22.75 26.63 4.75
N PRO A 109 -22.65 25.42 5.34
CA PRO A 109 -23.39 24.26 4.83
C PRO A 109 -24.90 24.48 4.82
N ALA A 110 -25.45 25.30 5.72
CA ALA A 110 -26.90 25.55 5.77
C ALA A 110 -27.41 26.26 4.52
N LEU A 111 -26.60 27.13 3.92
CA LEU A 111 -26.93 27.81 2.67
C LEU A 111 -26.76 26.87 1.47
N GLU A 112 -25.70 26.06 1.48
CA GLU A 112 -25.44 25.07 0.42
C GLU A 112 -26.52 23.99 0.36
N THR A 113 -27.06 23.56 1.51
CA THR A 113 -28.11 22.53 1.57
C THR A 113 -29.46 22.98 1.05
N ASN A 114 -29.69 24.28 0.86
CA ASN A 114 -30.93 24.80 0.26
C ASN A 114 -30.97 24.62 -1.26
N GLN A 115 -29.85 24.23 -1.89
CA GLN A 115 -29.77 23.99 -3.32
C GLN A 115 -30.24 22.56 -3.66
N PRO A 116 -30.83 22.35 -4.86
CA PRO A 116 -31.07 21.01 -5.38
C PRO A 116 -29.77 20.20 -5.41
N ARG A 117 -29.91 18.91 -5.11
CA ARG A 117 -28.78 17.98 -5.00
C ARG A 117 -28.60 17.22 -6.31
N ALA A 118 -27.36 16.86 -6.60
CA ALA A 118 -27.05 16.01 -7.74
C ALA A 118 -27.62 14.60 -7.51
N ASN A 119 -27.84 13.86 -8.59
CA ASN A 119 -28.25 12.46 -8.49
C ASN A 119 -27.02 11.58 -8.18
N ALA A 120 -26.69 11.42 -6.90
CA ALA A 120 -25.43 10.81 -6.47
C ALA A 120 -25.58 9.86 -5.28
N ALA A 121 -24.64 8.93 -5.14
CA ALA A 121 -24.54 8.04 -3.99
C ALA A 121 -23.08 7.77 -3.56
N PHE A 122 -22.90 7.45 -2.29
CA PHE A 122 -21.69 6.79 -1.81
C PHE A 122 -21.73 5.31 -2.17
N VAL A 123 -20.61 4.77 -2.64
CA VAL A 123 -20.49 3.35 -3.00
C VAL A 123 -19.40 2.71 -2.17
N VAL A 124 -19.76 1.65 -1.45
CA VAL A 124 -18.85 0.93 -0.55
C VAL A 124 -18.89 -0.56 -0.89
N LEU A 125 -17.76 -1.10 -1.35
CA LEU A 125 -17.58 -2.55 -1.45
C LEU A 125 -16.90 -3.04 -0.17
N ALA A 126 -17.59 -3.85 0.62
CA ALA A 126 -17.06 -4.33 1.89
C ALA A 126 -17.64 -5.70 2.26
N ARG A 127 -16.85 -6.49 2.99
CA ARG A 127 -17.29 -7.77 3.57
C ARG A 127 -17.73 -7.55 5.01
N ASN A 128 -18.55 -8.46 5.53
CA ASN A 128 -19.01 -8.40 6.93
C ASN A 128 -17.86 -8.27 7.95
N LYS A 129 -16.70 -8.87 7.68
CA LYS A 129 -15.52 -8.82 8.56
C LYS A 129 -14.82 -7.46 8.61
N GLU A 130 -15.11 -6.57 7.67
CA GLU A 130 -14.51 -5.23 7.57
C GLU A 130 -15.36 -4.16 8.28
N LEU A 131 -16.38 -4.57 9.05
CA LEU A 131 -17.34 -3.69 9.71
C LEU A 131 -16.67 -2.57 10.52
N GLU A 132 -15.62 -2.87 11.29
CA GLU A 132 -14.95 -1.86 12.09
C GLU A 132 -14.30 -0.76 11.22
N GLY A 133 -13.59 -1.15 10.16
CA GLY A 133 -12.99 -0.22 9.20
C GLY A 133 -14.04 0.58 8.42
N VAL A 134 -15.19 -0.04 8.13
CA VAL A 134 -16.34 0.66 7.55
C VAL A 134 -16.88 1.72 8.51
N ILE A 135 -17.11 1.37 9.78
CA ILE A 135 -17.61 2.32 10.79
C ILE A 135 -16.64 3.50 10.96
N GLN A 136 -15.33 3.24 10.96
CA GLN A 136 -14.33 4.31 11.02
C GLN A 136 -14.47 5.28 9.84
N SER A 137 -14.65 4.75 8.63
CA SER A 137 -14.81 5.53 7.40
C SER A 137 -16.09 6.34 7.42
N LEU A 138 -17.22 5.72 7.80
CA LEU A 138 -18.52 6.39 7.93
C LEU A 138 -18.45 7.55 8.92
N LYS A 139 -17.87 7.34 10.10
CA LYS A 139 -17.67 8.42 11.08
C LYS A 139 -16.88 9.59 10.50
N SER A 140 -15.86 9.31 9.68
CA SER A 140 -15.05 10.35 9.05
C SER A 140 -15.82 11.08 7.94
N VAL A 141 -16.49 10.36 7.04
CA VAL A 141 -17.28 10.94 5.94
C VAL A 141 -18.45 11.76 6.48
N GLU A 142 -19.21 11.22 7.45
CA GLU A 142 -20.32 11.95 8.09
C GLU A 142 -19.81 13.21 8.77
N ARG A 143 -18.73 13.11 9.57
CA ARG A 143 -18.17 14.28 10.27
C ARG A 143 -17.72 15.38 9.33
N HIS A 144 -17.07 15.03 8.22
CA HIS A 144 -16.41 15.99 7.35
C HIS A 144 -17.25 16.41 6.15
N PHE A 145 -18.39 15.78 5.89
CA PHE A 145 -19.21 16.09 4.72
C PHE A 145 -20.68 15.68 4.90
N ASN A 146 -20.94 14.37 5.01
CA ASN A 146 -22.29 13.88 4.69
C ASN A 146 -23.34 14.17 5.77
N ARG A 147 -22.95 14.59 6.99
CA ARG A 147 -23.91 15.05 8.01
C ARG A 147 -24.72 16.27 7.59
N TRP A 148 -24.21 17.06 6.64
CA TRP A 148 -24.91 18.22 6.08
C TRP A 148 -25.71 17.84 4.85
N PHE A 149 -25.13 16.94 4.05
CA PHE A 149 -25.58 16.72 2.68
C PHE A 149 -26.49 15.48 2.55
N HIS A 150 -26.41 14.49 3.42
CA HIS A 150 -27.32 13.33 3.44
C HIS A 150 -27.46 12.58 2.10
N TYR A 151 -26.37 12.43 1.35
CA TYR A 151 -26.35 11.52 0.19
C TYR A 151 -26.47 10.07 0.64
N PRO A 152 -27.21 9.22 -0.10
CA PRO A 152 -27.42 7.83 0.26
C PRO A 152 -26.14 7.00 0.13
N TYR A 153 -26.08 5.89 0.87
CA TYR A 153 -25.01 4.90 0.78
C TYR A 153 -25.52 3.62 0.11
N VAL A 154 -24.74 3.08 -0.82
CA VAL A 154 -24.95 1.76 -1.43
C VAL A 154 -23.79 0.85 -1.04
N PHE A 155 -24.08 -0.14 -0.21
CA PHE A 155 -23.14 -1.17 0.20
C PHE A 155 -23.28 -2.38 -0.70
N LEU A 156 -22.17 -2.86 -1.25
CA LEU A 156 -22.09 -4.04 -2.11
C LEU A 156 -21.14 -5.08 -1.50
N ASN A 157 -21.46 -6.36 -1.69
CA ASN A 157 -20.68 -7.49 -1.17
C ASN A 157 -20.87 -8.71 -2.09
N ASP A 158 -19.85 -9.54 -2.26
CA ASP A 158 -19.95 -10.81 -2.98
C ASP A 158 -20.68 -11.90 -2.18
N GLY A 159 -20.89 -11.68 -0.88
CA GLY A 159 -21.79 -12.44 -0.02
C GLY A 159 -22.96 -11.62 0.52
N ASP A 160 -23.75 -12.24 1.40
CA ASP A 160 -24.86 -11.56 2.08
C ASP A 160 -24.37 -10.72 3.26
N PHE A 161 -24.83 -9.47 3.36
CA PHE A 161 -24.64 -8.67 4.57
C PHE A 161 -25.51 -9.21 5.72
N ASN A 162 -24.87 -9.50 6.86
CA ASN A 162 -25.56 -9.97 8.05
C ASN A 162 -26.30 -8.83 8.78
N SER A 163 -27.19 -9.18 9.71
CA SER A 163 -27.98 -8.19 10.46
C SER A 163 -27.11 -7.24 11.26
N THR A 164 -26.08 -7.74 11.95
CA THR A 164 -25.13 -6.93 12.71
C THR A 164 -24.50 -5.84 11.86
N PHE A 165 -24.04 -6.16 10.65
CA PHE A 165 -23.44 -5.20 9.73
C PHE A 165 -24.45 -4.13 9.33
N LYS A 166 -25.66 -4.55 8.91
CA LYS A 166 -26.71 -3.63 8.47
C LYS A 166 -27.15 -2.69 9.61
N ASP A 167 -27.30 -3.22 10.82
CA ASP A 167 -27.75 -2.47 11.98
C ASP A 167 -26.69 -1.50 12.47
N GLU A 168 -25.41 -1.90 12.51
CA GLU A 168 -24.32 -1.00 12.89
C GLU A 168 -24.09 0.10 11.86
N VAL A 169 -24.16 -0.20 10.55
CA VAL A 169 -24.06 0.84 9.51
C VAL A 169 -25.18 1.87 9.65
N ARG A 170 -26.44 1.43 9.85
CA ARG A 170 -27.58 2.36 10.02
C ARG A 170 -27.43 3.31 11.19
N LYS A 171 -26.75 2.90 12.27
CA LYS A 171 -26.48 3.78 13.43
C LYS A 171 -25.47 4.88 13.12
N HIS A 172 -24.67 4.73 12.06
CA HIS A 172 -23.53 5.60 11.74
C HIS A 172 -23.71 6.41 10.46
N VAL A 173 -24.88 6.36 9.83
CA VAL A 173 -25.21 7.16 8.65
C VAL A 173 -26.37 8.10 8.95
N SER A 174 -26.36 9.28 8.35
CA SER A 174 -27.45 10.26 8.48
C SER A 174 -28.49 10.15 7.35
N ALA A 175 -28.21 9.34 6.32
CA ALA A 175 -29.00 9.19 5.10
C ALA A 175 -29.51 7.75 4.90
N ASN A 176 -30.32 7.57 3.87
CA ASN A 176 -30.78 6.24 3.45
C ASN A 176 -29.60 5.34 3.05
N VAL A 177 -29.72 4.05 3.35
CA VAL A 177 -28.71 3.03 3.02
C VAL A 177 -29.35 1.82 2.35
N GLU A 178 -28.74 1.36 1.26
CA GLU A 178 -29.12 0.17 0.51
C GLU A 178 -27.99 -0.87 0.58
N PHE A 179 -28.35 -2.15 0.64
CA PHE A 179 -27.40 -3.27 0.72
C PHE A 179 -27.67 -4.23 -0.43
N GLY A 180 -26.71 -4.37 -1.35
CA GLY A 180 -26.79 -5.23 -2.52
C GLY A 180 -25.80 -6.39 -2.45
N LYS A 181 -26.20 -7.52 -3.02
CA LYS A 181 -25.33 -8.68 -3.24
C LYS A 181 -24.89 -8.69 -4.70
N ILE A 182 -23.60 -8.84 -4.93
CA ILE A 182 -23.03 -8.89 -6.26
C ILE A 182 -23.33 -10.27 -6.86
N ASP A 183 -23.95 -10.26 -8.03
CA ASP A 183 -24.25 -11.48 -8.77
C ASP A 183 -22.97 -12.12 -9.36
N SER A 184 -23.01 -13.44 -9.51
CA SER A 184 -21.93 -14.25 -10.08
C SER A 184 -21.51 -13.85 -11.51
N THR A 185 -22.41 -13.24 -12.29
CA THR A 185 -22.06 -12.69 -13.62
C THR A 185 -21.09 -11.51 -13.52
N MET A 186 -21.09 -10.79 -12.40
CA MET A 186 -20.25 -9.63 -12.14
C MET A 186 -19.04 -9.95 -11.26
N TRP A 187 -19.04 -11.08 -10.55
CA TRP A 187 -17.97 -11.50 -9.63
C TRP A 187 -17.47 -12.92 -9.93
N GLY A 188 -16.18 -13.05 -10.20
CA GLY A 188 -15.57 -14.33 -10.58
C GLY A 188 -14.81 -14.26 -11.89
N PHE A 189 -14.38 -15.43 -12.37
CA PHE A 189 -13.82 -15.60 -13.70
C PHE A 189 -14.95 -15.67 -14.75
N PRO A 190 -14.82 -14.95 -15.89
CA PRO A 190 -15.70 -15.14 -17.03
C PRO A 190 -15.57 -16.53 -17.65
N ASP A 191 -16.66 -17.05 -18.23
CA ASP A 191 -16.70 -18.40 -18.85
C ASP A 191 -15.68 -18.63 -19.97
N TRP A 192 -15.25 -17.56 -20.66
CA TRP A 192 -14.25 -17.65 -21.74
C TRP A 192 -12.81 -17.76 -21.23
N VAL A 193 -12.58 -17.57 -19.92
CA VAL A 193 -11.25 -17.68 -19.31
C VAL A 193 -10.96 -19.12 -18.92
N ASP A 194 -9.77 -19.61 -19.26
CA ASP A 194 -9.27 -20.85 -18.66
C ASP A 194 -8.94 -20.60 -17.17
N HIS A 195 -9.77 -21.15 -16.29
CA HIS A 195 -9.63 -20.97 -14.84
C HIS A 195 -8.32 -21.52 -14.30
N ASN A 196 -7.75 -22.57 -14.90
CA ASN A 196 -6.47 -23.13 -14.45
C ASN A 196 -5.32 -22.19 -14.80
N VAL A 197 -5.34 -21.60 -16.00
CA VAL A 197 -4.35 -20.60 -16.41
C VAL A 197 -4.44 -19.35 -15.51
N ALA A 198 -5.65 -18.88 -15.22
CA ALA A 198 -5.86 -17.73 -14.34
C ALA A 198 -5.34 -18.00 -12.92
N LYS A 199 -5.72 -19.14 -12.33
CA LYS A 199 -5.27 -19.55 -10.99
C LYS A 199 -3.77 -19.74 -10.89
N GLU A 200 -3.14 -20.31 -11.93
CA GLU A 200 -1.69 -20.41 -12.00
C GLU A 200 -1.02 -19.03 -12.08
N GLY A 201 -1.60 -18.08 -12.81
CA GLY A 201 -1.14 -16.70 -12.85
C GLY A 201 -1.19 -16.02 -11.47
N ILE A 202 -2.30 -16.20 -10.75
CA ILE A 202 -2.47 -15.70 -9.37
C ILE A 202 -1.44 -16.34 -8.43
N ARG A 203 -1.25 -17.66 -8.52
CA ARG A 203 -0.25 -18.39 -7.73
C ARG A 203 1.15 -17.85 -7.96
N LYS A 204 1.54 -17.60 -9.22
CA LYS A 204 2.84 -16.99 -9.55
C LYS A 204 3.04 -15.61 -8.93
N GLN A 205 1.99 -14.78 -8.86
CA GLN A 205 2.07 -13.48 -8.17
C GLN A 205 2.23 -13.65 -6.65
N GLY A 206 1.55 -14.65 -6.07
CA GLY A 206 1.73 -15.04 -4.67
C GLY A 206 3.15 -15.52 -4.37
N ASP A 207 3.70 -16.40 -5.22
CA ASP A 207 5.08 -16.90 -5.11
C ASP A 207 6.12 -15.76 -5.23
N ALA A 208 5.81 -14.73 -6.02
CA ALA A 208 6.62 -13.52 -6.16
C ALA A 208 6.44 -12.51 -5.02
N ALA A 209 5.66 -12.84 -3.98
CA ALA A 209 5.35 -11.98 -2.84
C ALA A 209 4.76 -10.60 -3.23
N ILE A 210 4.02 -10.54 -4.35
CA ILE A 210 3.29 -9.33 -4.74
C ILE A 210 2.13 -9.12 -3.78
N MET A 211 2.04 -7.93 -3.19
CA MET A 211 0.98 -7.58 -2.24
C MET A 211 -0.39 -7.88 -2.86
N TYR A 212 -1.19 -8.70 -2.18
CA TYR A 212 -2.51 -9.19 -2.61
C TYR A 212 -2.54 -9.99 -3.93
N GLY A 213 -1.43 -10.11 -4.66
CA GLY A 213 -1.37 -10.76 -5.97
C GLY A 213 -1.76 -12.24 -5.94
N GLY A 214 -1.49 -12.93 -4.83
CA GLY A 214 -1.90 -14.33 -4.61
C GLY A 214 -3.36 -14.53 -4.16
N MET A 215 -4.16 -13.46 -4.01
CA MET A 215 -5.54 -13.55 -3.53
C MET A 215 -6.55 -13.47 -4.67
N GLU A 216 -7.19 -14.59 -5.03
CA GLU A 216 -8.17 -14.65 -6.12
C GLU A 216 -9.31 -13.62 -5.98
N SER A 217 -9.86 -13.45 -4.77
CA SER A 217 -10.91 -12.46 -4.50
C SER A 217 -10.46 -11.01 -4.75
N TYR A 218 -9.16 -10.71 -4.65
CA TYR A 218 -8.63 -9.39 -4.97
C TYR A 218 -8.67 -9.12 -6.49
N HIS A 219 -8.39 -10.14 -7.31
CA HIS A 219 -8.54 -10.03 -8.77
C HIS A 219 -9.99 -9.83 -9.19
N HIS A 220 -10.93 -10.53 -8.53
CA HIS A 220 -12.37 -10.32 -8.75
C HIS A 220 -12.80 -8.90 -8.37
N MET A 221 -12.31 -8.37 -7.24
CA MET A 221 -12.53 -6.99 -6.82
C MET A 221 -12.02 -5.97 -7.86
N CYS A 222 -10.78 -6.14 -8.34
CA CYS A 222 -10.20 -5.28 -9.37
C CYS A 222 -11.04 -5.29 -10.66
N ARG A 223 -11.49 -6.48 -11.11
CA ARG A 223 -12.38 -6.62 -12.27
C ARG A 223 -13.72 -5.93 -12.03
N PHE A 224 -14.32 -6.12 -10.85
CA PHE A 224 -15.62 -5.55 -10.50
C PHE A 224 -15.59 -4.01 -10.54
N TYR A 225 -14.61 -3.38 -9.88
CA TYR A 225 -14.47 -1.93 -9.91
C TYR A 225 -14.05 -1.38 -11.28
N SER A 226 -13.37 -2.18 -12.11
CA SER A 226 -12.96 -1.73 -13.45
C SER A 226 -14.10 -1.71 -14.47
N GLY A 227 -15.13 -2.56 -14.31
CA GLY A 227 -16.10 -2.77 -15.40
C GLY A 227 -17.52 -3.16 -15.03
N PHE A 228 -17.86 -3.33 -13.75
CA PHE A 228 -19.14 -3.89 -13.33
C PHE A 228 -19.87 -3.11 -12.24
N PHE A 229 -19.19 -2.40 -11.33
CA PHE A 229 -19.88 -1.75 -10.21
C PHE A 229 -21.04 -0.84 -10.66
N TYR A 230 -20.81 0.01 -11.67
CA TYR A 230 -21.84 0.91 -12.23
C TYR A 230 -23.00 0.20 -12.95
N LYS A 231 -22.89 -1.11 -13.19
CA LYS A 231 -23.95 -1.93 -13.80
C LYS A 231 -24.85 -2.58 -12.75
N HIS A 232 -24.48 -2.55 -11.48
CA HIS A 232 -25.28 -3.11 -10.40
C HIS A 232 -26.63 -2.36 -10.31
N GLU A 233 -27.75 -3.08 -10.15
CA GLU A 233 -29.10 -2.51 -10.20
C GLU A 233 -29.30 -1.32 -9.24
N LEU A 234 -28.75 -1.39 -8.03
CA LEU A 234 -28.80 -0.31 -7.04
C LEU A 234 -28.07 0.97 -7.47
N LEU A 235 -27.13 0.87 -8.42
CA LEU A 235 -26.32 1.99 -8.90
C LEU A 235 -26.78 2.55 -10.25
N GLN A 236 -27.54 1.81 -11.04
CA GLN A 236 -28.00 2.25 -12.37
C GLN A 236 -28.89 3.50 -12.35
N LYS A 237 -29.45 3.84 -11.18
CA LYS A 237 -30.30 5.02 -10.99
C LYS A 237 -29.53 6.31 -10.67
N TYR A 238 -28.22 6.24 -10.40
CA TYR A 238 -27.41 7.40 -10.00
C TYR A 238 -26.47 7.82 -11.14
N ASP A 239 -26.30 9.13 -11.32
CA ASP A 239 -25.38 9.71 -12.32
C ASP A 239 -23.95 9.85 -11.76
N TRP A 240 -23.83 10.05 -10.45
CA TRP A 240 -22.57 10.21 -9.76
C TRP A 240 -22.36 9.20 -8.65
N TYR A 241 -21.09 8.86 -8.42
CA TYR A 241 -20.70 8.06 -7.27
C TYR A 241 -19.47 8.62 -6.58
N TRP A 242 -19.41 8.41 -5.28
CA TRP A 242 -18.19 8.57 -4.50
C TRP A 242 -17.83 7.23 -3.86
N ARG A 243 -16.76 6.61 -4.37
CA ARG A 243 -16.21 5.38 -3.82
C ARG A 243 -15.58 5.64 -2.45
N VAL A 244 -16.05 4.93 -1.43
CA VAL A 244 -15.51 4.95 -0.08
C VAL A 244 -15.04 3.54 0.27
N GLU A 245 -13.79 3.44 0.68
CA GLU A 245 -13.19 2.19 1.16
C GLU A 245 -13.23 2.14 2.69
N PRO A 246 -13.15 0.94 3.31
CA PRO A 246 -12.87 0.82 4.73
C PRO A 246 -11.54 1.50 5.13
N GLU A 247 -11.45 1.91 6.39
CA GLU A 247 -10.25 2.48 7.02
C GLU A 247 -9.72 3.81 6.41
N ILE A 248 -10.56 4.56 5.69
CA ILE A 248 -10.19 5.90 5.19
C ILE A 248 -10.43 6.99 6.25
N LYS A 249 -9.70 8.11 6.11
CA LYS A 249 -9.85 9.29 6.96
C LYS A 249 -9.83 10.57 6.14
N TYR A 250 -10.80 11.43 6.38
CA TYR A 250 -10.80 12.83 5.94
C TYR A 250 -10.28 13.69 7.07
N PHE A 251 -9.53 14.73 6.71
CA PHE A 251 -8.93 15.66 7.66
C PHE A 251 -9.48 17.08 7.53
N CYS A 252 -10.14 17.37 6.40
CA CYS A 252 -10.69 18.68 6.08
C CYS A 252 -12.21 18.58 5.97
N ASP A 253 -12.90 19.58 6.51
CA ASP A 253 -14.35 19.72 6.31
C ASP A 253 -14.63 20.16 4.87
N ILE A 254 -15.57 19.49 4.22
CA ILE A 254 -16.06 19.76 2.87
C ILE A 254 -17.44 20.36 3.03
N THR A 255 -17.49 21.69 3.04
CA THR A 255 -18.68 22.48 3.41
C THR A 255 -19.53 22.94 2.22
N TYR A 256 -19.22 22.44 1.02
CA TYR A 256 -19.96 22.63 -0.22
C TYR A 256 -20.24 21.27 -0.85
N ASP A 257 -21.15 21.19 -1.82
CA ASP A 257 -21.50 19.92 -2.47
C ASP A 257 -20.61 19.62 -3.70
N PRO A 258 -19.65 18.67 -3.62
CA PRO A 258 -18.77 18.38 -4.74
C PRO A 258 -19.51 17.87 -5.96
N PHE A 259 -20.59 17.11 -5.82
CA PHE A 259 -21.29 16.55 -6.98
C PHE A 259 -21.96 17.64 -7.81
N VAL A 260 -22.64 18.59 -7.16
CA VAL A 260 -23.22 19.75 -7.85
C VAL A 260 -22.13 20.58 -8.53
N HIS A 261 -20.97 20.76 -7.88
CA HIS A 261 -19.85 21.46 -8.50
C HIS A 261 -19.25 20.69 -9.67
N MET A 262 -19.19 19.37 -9.62
CA MET A 262 -18.73 18.53 -10.74
C MET A 262 -19.65 18.71 -11.95
N GLU A 263 -20.97 18.69 -11.77
CA GLU A 263 -21.96 18.94 -12.83
C GLU A 263 -21.83 20.34 -13.42
N ARG A 264 -21.85 21.38 -12.57
CA ARG A 264 -21.79 22.79 -13.00
C ARG A 264 -20.52 23.12 -13.77
N ASN A 265 -19.41 22.45 -13.45
CA ASN A 265 -18.11 22.70 -14.07
C ASN A 265 -17.75 21.68 -15.15
N ASN A 266 -18.72 20.86 -15.60
CA ASN A 266 -18.54 19.84 -16.63
C ASN A 266 -17.30 18.96 -16.38
N LYS A 267 -17.14 18.52 -15.13
CA LYS A 267 -16.08 17.59 -14.74
C LYS A 267 -16.55 16.17 -14.98
N THR A 268 -15.62 15.21 -15.04
CA THR A 268 -15.95 13.79 -15.25
C THR A 268 -15.44 12.91 -14.11
N TYR A 269 -14.32 13.29 -13.49
CA TYR A 269 -13.68 12.48 -12.47
C TYR A 269 -12.92 13.35 -11.46
N GLY A 270 -12.90 12.93 -10.20
CA GLY A 270 -12.17 13.58 -9.11
C GLY A 270 -11.25 12.59 -8.40
N PHE A 271 -10.04 13.02 -8.06
CA PHE A 271 -9.06 12.23 -7.32
C PHE A 271 -8.30 13.10 -6.33
N THR A 272 -7.71 12.48 -5.31
CA THR A 272 -6.89 13.16 -4.29
C THR A 272 -5.43 12.72 -4.32
N ILE A 273 -5.15 11.48 -4.74
CA ILE A 273 -3.82 10.89 -4.73
C ILE A 273 -3.58 10.23 -6.10
N ALA A 274 -2.40 10.49 -6.68
CA ALA A 274 -1.91 9.80 -7.88
C ALA A 274 -0.58 9.12 -7.55
N VAL A 275 -0.50 7.81 -7.77
CA VAL A 275 0.68 6.98 -7.51
C VAL A 275 1.13 6.26 -8.77
N LYS A 276 2.41 5.91 -8.82
CA LYS A 276 2.93 5.00 -9.85
C LYS A 276 2.58 3.56 -9.48
N GLU A 277 2.06 2.83 -10.45
CA GLU A 277 1.75 1.40 -10.32
C GLU A 277 3.02 0.55 -10.37
N LEU A 278 2.97 -0.64 -9.78
CA LEU A 278 4.02 -1.66 -9.86
C LEU A 278 4.01 -2.29 -11.25
N LYS A 279 5.15 -2.29 -11.94
CA LYS A 279 5.25 -2.85 -13.30
C LYS A 279 4.85 -4.33 -13.34
N GLU A 280 5.11 -5.04 -12.26
CA GLU A 280 4.88 -6.47 -12.07
C GLU A 280 3.39 -6.83 -12.04
N THR A 281 2.52 -5.90 -11.62
CA THR A 281 1.06 -6.13 -11.54
C THR A 281 0.37 -5.89 -12.88
N VAL A 282 0.96 -5.08 -13.76
CA VAL A 282 0.36 -4.66 -15.04
C VAL A 282 1.29 -4.79 -16.26
N PRO A 283 2.04 -5.90 -16.43
CA PRO A 283 3.12 -6.00 -17.42
C PRO A 283 2.67 -5.81 -18.87
N ASN A 284 1.39 -6.07 -19.16
CA ASN A 284 0.83 -6.00 -20.51
C ASN A 284 -0.30 -4.97 -20.67
N ILE A 285 -0.73 -4.28 -19.61
CA ILE A 285 -1.95 -3.44 -19.67
C ILE A 285 -1.81 -2.34 -20.73
N PHE A 286 -0.67 -1.66 -20.73
CA PHE A 286 -0.42 -0.54 -21.65
C PHE A 286 -0.29 -1.02 -23.10
N ARG A 287 0.29 -2.20 -23.32
CA ARG A 287 0.39 -2.83 -24.64
C ARG A 287 -1.00 -3.10 -25.23
N TYR A 288 -1.89 -3.69 -24.44
CA TYR A 288 -3.27 -3.97 -24.87
C TYR A 288 -4.10 -2.70 -25.04
N ALA A 289 -4.01 -1.75 -24.11
CA ALA A 289 -4.70 -0.46 -24.22
C ALA A 289 -4.24 0.32 -25.48
N SER A 290 -2.93 0.32 -25.77
CA SER A 290 -2.35 0.95 -26.95
C SER A 290 -2.82 0.28 -28.24
N ALA A 291 -2.92 -1.06 -28.25
CA ALA A 291 -3.48 -1.80 -29.39
C ALA A 291 -4.97 -1.47 -29.59
N TYR A 292 -5.77 -1.47 -28.53
CA TYR A 292 -7.18 -1.11 -28.58
C TYR A 292 -7.38 0.32 -29.11
N LYS A 293 -6.59 1.28 -28.64
CA LYS A 293 -6.58 2.67 -29.13
C LYS A 293 -6.33 2.74 -30.64
N ARG A 294 -5.35 1.99 -31.17
CA ARG A 294 -5.05 1.94 -32.61
C ARG A 294 -6.18 1.30 -33.43
N VAL A 295 -6.68 0.15 -32.99
CA VAL A 295 -7.73 -0.59 -33.69
C VAL A 295 -9.03 0.22 -33.79
N ASN A 296 -9.33 1.03 -32.76
CA ASN A 296 -10.54 1.84 -32.70
C ASN A 296 -10.34 3.29 -33.13
N ASN A 297 -9.18 3.65 -33.72
CA ASN A 297 -8.86 5.02 -34.16
C ASN A 297 -9.08 6.11 -33.09
N ILE A 298 -8.82 5.79 -31.83
CA ILE A 298 -9.01 6.72 -30.72
C ILE A 298 -7.83 7.69 -30.66
N THR A 299 -8.08 8.99 -30.77
CA THR A 299 -7.07 10.04 -30.61
C THR A 299 -6.92 10.42 -29.13
N SER A 300 -5.69 10.65 -28.66
CA SER A 300 -5.49 11.15 -27.30
C SER A 300 -5.98 12.60 -27.22
N THR A 301 -6.55 12.97 -26.08
CA THR A 301 -6.90 14.34 -25.72
C THR A 301 -5.95 14.93 -24.66
N GLY A 302 -4.83 14.25 -24.36
CA GLY A 302 -3.71 14.79 -23.56
C GLY A 302 -3.32 13.97 -22.34
N LEU A 303 -4.21 13.16 -21.77
CA LEU A 303 -3.89 12.35 -20.58
C LEU A 303 -3.08 11.09 -20.91
N TRP A 304 -3.21 10.57 -22.13
CA TRP A 304 -2.46 9.38 -22.57
C TRP A 304 -0.94 9.62 -22.50
N GLU A 305 -0.52 10.83 -22.84
CA GLU A 305 0.88 11.25 -22.89
C GLU A 305 1.53 11.24 -21.50
N MET A 306 0.75 11.36 -20.42
CA MET A 306 1.24 11.22 -19.05
C MET A 306 1.81 9.83 -18.75
N PHE A 307 1.40 8.80 -19.50
CA PHE A 307 1.85 7.42 -19.33
C PHE A 307 3.01 7.06 -20.28
N LEU A 308 3.40 7.97 -21.17
CA LEU A 308 4.51 7.74 -22.10
C LEU A 308 5.83 8.17 -21.47
N GLU A 309 6.90 7.45 -21.80
CA GLU A 309 8.24 7.96 -21.53
C GLU A 309 8.48 9.22 -22.36
N PRO A 310 9.08 10.28 -21.76
CA PRO A 310 9.46 11.47 -22.51
C PRO A 310 10.36 11.06 -23.66
N LYS A 311 10.00 11.45 -24.89
CA LYS A 311 10.93 11.29 -26.00
C LYS A 311 12.14 12.20 -25.70
N PRO A 312 13.38 11.72 -25.87
CA PRO A 312 14.53 12.61 -25.81
C PRO A 312 14.27 13.75 -26.80
N GLU A 313 14.40 14.99 -26.32
CA GLU A 313 14.37 16.15 -27.20
C GLU A 313 15.39 15.88 -28.31
N LYS A 314 14.96 15.96 -29.56
CA LYS A 314 15.93 16.05 -30.65
C LYS A 314 16.82 17.25 -30.31
N PRO A 315 18.16 17.11 -30.38
CA PRO A 315 19.02 18.28 -30.32
C PRO A 315 18.43 19.31 -31.29
N ALA A 316 18.16 20.53 -30.81
CA ALA A 316 17.77 21.61 -31.68
C ALA A 316 18.77 21.59 -32.85
N ASP A 317 18.25 21.48 -34.08
CA ASP A 317 19.06 21.40 -35.29
C ASP A 317 20.22 22.38 -35.13
N GLU A 318 21.46 21.86 -35.08
CA GLU A 318 22.63 22.72 -35.11
C GLU A 318 22.45 23.56 -36.37
N LEU A 319 22.25 24.88 -36.19
CA LEU A 319 22.34 25.85 -37.27
C LEU A 319 23.57 25.47 -38.11
N PRO A 320 23.46 25.40 -39.45
CA PRO A 320 24.59 25.01 -40.28
C PRO A 320 25.80 25.83 -39.87
N LYS A 321 26.81 25.16 -39.32
CA LYS A 321 28.15 25.74 -39.24
C LYS A 321 28.66 25.69 -40.68
N ASP A 322 29.02 26.87 -41.17
CA ASP A 322 29.69 27.13 -42.45
C ASP A 322 28.76 27.46 -43.63
N ASP A 323 28.43 28.75 -43.74
CA ASP A 323 28.36 29.44 -45.04
C ASP A 323 29.63 30.32 -45.13
N PRO A 324 30.64 29.96 -45.96
CA PRO A 324 31.64 30.89 -46.48
C PRO A 324 31.15 31.61 -47.75
#